data_AF-A0A9X2HYP4-F1
#
_entry.id   AF-A0A9X2HYP4-F1
#
_cell.length_a   1.000
_cell.length_b   1.000
_cell.length_c   1.000
_cell.angle_alpha   90.00
_cell.angle_beta   90.00
_cell.angle_gamma   90.00
#
_symmetry.space_group_name_H-M   'P 1'
#
loop_
_entity.id
_entity.type
_entity.pdbx_description
1 polymer ?
#
loop_
_entity_poly.entity_id
_entity_poly.type
_entity_poly.pdbx_seq_one_letter_code
_entity_poly.pdbx_strand_id
1 'polypeptide(L)'
;MATLAPERAASGHRTMGHVALHYGRKDEAALAARLLTKIGYVETQSIPLPDGTTFYRFVVDRHHHARGDGIVFLSLLPPAQAAVVNAAREALGVGTDREHPSVAELRTAIDADPEYTFHLGVLLDSLEELEGIVGELQALNAAEGEFKGRLKITMNRARRGDADVDARLDASPAFGSVDRYCYGRNGVQAFIETDILVSGPLADSMVLELDYVFPGADSHILSVVEQ
;
A
#
# COMPACT_ATOMS: atom_id res chain seq x y z
N MET A 1 -21.92 35.76 34.47
CA MET A 1 -21.59 35.69 33.03
C MET A 1 -20.23 35.04 32.92
N ALA A 2 -20.16 33.80 32.43
CA ALA A 2 -18.89 33.16 32.12
C ALA A 2 -18.58 33.45 30.64
N THR A 3 -17.50 34.18 30.39
CA THR A 3 -16.95 34.39 29.05
C THR A 3 -16.40 33.05 28.58
N LEU A 4 -17.06 32.43 27.60
CA LEU A 4 -16.51 31.29 26.87
C LEU A 4 -15.22 31.78 26.19
N ALA A 5 -14.13 31.06 26.43
CA ALA A 5 -12.88 31.30 25.71
C ALA A 5 -13.15 31.15 24.20
N PRO A 6 -12.55 31.99 23.34
CA PRO A 6 -12.70 31.84 21.91
C PRO A 6 -12.23 30.44 21.52
N GLU A 7 -13.11 29.73 20.83
CA GLU A 7 -12.77 28.49 20.12
C GLU A 7 -11.50 28.79 19.32
N ARG A 8 -10.42 28.03 19.60
CA ARG A 8 -9.23 28.08 18.74
C ARG A 8 -9.70 27.61 17.37
N ALA A 9 -9.97 28.54 16.47
CA ALA A 9 -10.03 28.26 15.04
C ALA A 9 -8.67 27.67 14.66
N ALA A 10 -8.56 26.35 14.66
CA ALA A 10 -7.35 25.66 14.25
C ALA A 10 -7.27 25.73 12.72
N SER A 11 -6.85 26.88 12.20
CA SER A 11 -6.69 27.14 10.76
C SER A 11 -5.37 26.59 10.22
N GLY A 12 -5.06 25.33 10.53
CA GLY A 12 -3.90 24.61 10.00
C GLY A 12 -4.37 23.39 9.23
N HIS A 13 -4.12 23.36 7.92
CA HIS A 13 -4.32 22.17 7.11
C HIS A 13 -3.37 21.07 7.61
N ARG A 14 -3.91 19.93 8.03
CA ARG A 14 -3.12 18.76 8.42
C ARG A 14 -3.04 17.82 7.23
N THR A 15 -1.84 17.29 6.98
CA THR A 15 -1.61 16.26 5.96
C THR A 15 -0.93 15.07 6.60
N MET A 16 -0.92 13.93 5.90
CA MET A 16 -0.12 12.80 6.31
C MET A 16 1.36 13.19 6.18
N GLY A 17 2.09 13.28 7.29
CA GLY A 17 3.50 13.64 7.32
C GLY A 17 4.41 12.54 6.77
N HIS A 18 4.50 11.40 7.46
CA HIS A 18 5.27 10.24 7.02
C HIS A 18 4.73 8.91 7.52
N VAL A 19 5.05 7.84 6.78
CA VAL A 19 4.92 6.44 7.23
C VAL A 19 6.29 5.76 7.18
N ALA A 20 6.54 4.85 8.13
CA ALA A 20 7.75 4.04 8.15
C ALA A 20 7.44 2.62 7.67
N LEU A 21 8.14 2.19 6.62
CA LEU A 21 8.12 0.86 6.08
C LEU A 21 9.46 0.18 6.30
N HIS A 22 9.45 -1.15 6.33
CA HIS A 22 10.64 -1.94 6.58
C HIS A 22 10.87 -3.00 5.52
N TYR A 23 12.13 -3.21 5.15
CA TYR A 23 12.58 -4.43 4.47
C TYR A 23 13.13 -5.43 5.50
N GLY A 24 12.96 -6.73 5.24
CA GLY A 24 13.26 -7.77 6.22
C GLY A 24 14.74 -8.13 6.34
N ARG A 25 15.49 -8.05 5.23
CA ARG A 25 16.89 -8.51 5.16
C ARG A 25 17.81 -7.45 4.61
N LYS A 26 19.06 -7.41 5.09
CA LYS A 26 20.05 -6.39 4.69
C LYS A 26 20.29 -6.36 3.18
N ASP A 27 20.30 -7.53 2.54
CA ASP A 27 20.48 -7.70 1.11
C ASP A 27 19.25 -7.30 0.26
N GLU A 28 18.08 -7.11 0.88
CA GLU A 28 16.84 -6.71 0.18
C GLU A 28 16.62 -5.20 0.12
N ALA A 29 17.51 -4.39 0.71
CA ALA A 29 17.37 -2.93 0.76
C ALA A 29 17.14 -2.30 -0.63
N ALA A 30 17.98 -2.67 -1.61
CA ALA A 30 17.88 -2.17 -2.98
C ALA A 30 16.65 -2.70 -3.73
N LEU A 31 16.22 -3.94 -3.43
CA LEU A 31 15.03 -4.54 -4.03
C LEU A 31 13.76 -3.83 -3.54
N ALA A 32 13.67 -3.58 -2.23
CA ALA A 32 12.56 -2.84 -1.63
C ALA A 32 12.49 -1.39 -2.13
N ALA A 33 13.63 -0.70 -2.25
CA ALA A 33 13.69 0.63 -2.83
C ALA A 33 13.19 0.63 -4.29
N ARG A 34 13.64 -0.34 -5.10
CA ARG A 34 13.17 -0.50 -6.48
C ARG A 34 11.67 -0.76 -6.57
N LEU A 35 11.10 -1.58 -5.68
CA LEU A 35 9.66 -1.80 -5.64
C LEU A 35 8.89 -0.48 -5.47
N LEU A 36 9.28 0.34 -4.49
CA LEU A 36 8.64 1.63 -4.25
C LEU A 36 8.78 2.57 -5.45
N THR A 37 9.93 2.58 -6.13
CA THR A 37 10.09 3.33 -7.39
C THR A 37 9.20 2.81 -8.51
N LYS A 38 9.01 1.49 -8.63
CA LYS A 38 8.09 0.90 -9.64
C LYS A 38 6.62 1.22 -9.37
N ILE A 39 6.28 1.48 -8.11
CA ILE A 39 4.95 1.94 -7.70
C ILE A 39 4.75 3.45 -7.95
N GLY A 40 5.81 4.17 -8.32
CA GLY A 40 5.76 5.60 -8.66
C GLY A 40 6.34 6.52 -7.57
N TYR A 41 6.77 5.98 -6.43
CA TYR A 41 7.35 6.82 -5.38
C TYR A 41 8.72 7.36 -5.81
N VAL A 42 8.99 8.60 -5.41
CA VAL A 42 10.22 9.31 -5.78
C VAL A 42 11.24 9.17 -4.67
N GLU A 43 12.34 8.46 -4.93
CA GLU A 43 13.49 8.43 -4.02
C GLU A 43 14.10 9.83 -3.92
N THR A 44 14.24 10.32 -2.69
CA THR A 44 14.81 11.65 -2.42
C THR A 44 16.13 11.58 -1.68
N GLN A 45 16.36 10.51 -0.91
CA GLN A 45 17.59 10.27 -0.17
C GLN A 45 17.85 8.77 -0.07
N SER A 46 19.12 8.40 -0.18
CA SER A 46 19.66 7.08 0.12
C SER A 46 20.87 7.28 1.00
N ILE A 47 20.77 6.83 2.25
CA ILE A 47 21.72 7.13 3.33
C ILE A 47 22.30 5.79 3.83
N PRO A 48 23.56 5.47 3.49
CA PRO A 48 24.26 4.34 4.08
C PRO A 48 24.43 4.54 5.59
N LEU A 49 24.12 3.52 6.38
CA LEU A 49 24.24 3.54 7.83
C LEU A 49 25.50 2.80 8.30
N PRO A 50 26.04 3.12 9.50
CA PRO A 50 27.28 2.51 10.01
C PRO A 50 27.22 0.98 10.17
N ASP A 51 26.03 0.40 10.28
CA ASP A 51 25.81 -1.04 10.43
C ASP A 51 25.71 -1.80 9.09
N GLY A 52 26.01 -1.10 7.98
CA GLY A 52 25.99 -1.63 6.62
C GLY A 52 24.59 -1.71 5.99
N THR A 53 23.57 -1.13 6.63
CA THR A 53 22.22 -1.02 6.06
C THR A 53 22.05 0.31 5.31
N THR A 54 20.94 0.50 4.61
CA THR A 54 20.61 1.75 3.92
C THR A 54 19.26 2.26 4.38
N PHE A 55 19.22 3.51 4.81
CA PHE A 55 17.97 4.23 5.03
C PHE A 55 17.60 4.99 3.76
N TYR A 56 16.36 4.83 3.30
CA TYR A 56 15.82 5.58 2.18
C TYR A 56 14.71 6.51 2.63
N ARG A 57 14.62 7.65 1.96
CA ARG A 57 13.49 8.56 2.05
C ARG A 57 12.87 8.71 0.68
N PHE A 58 11.58 8.40 0.61
CA PHE A 58 10.74 8.61 -0.56
C PHE A 58 9.69 9.69 -0.29
N VAL A 59 9.14 10.24 -1.36
CA VAL A 59 7.83 10.91 -1.34
C VAL A 59 6.89 10.19 -2.30
N VAL A 60 5.60 10.14 -1.97
CA VAL A 60 4.60 9.41 -2.78
C VAL A 60 4.43 9.99 -4.18
N ASP A 61 4.68 11.30 -4.33
CA ASP A 61 4.74 11.99 -5.62
C ASP A 61 5.69 13.21 -5.56
N ARG A 62 6.20 13.64 -6.71
CA ARG A 62 7.12 14.79 -6.84
C ARG A 62 6.56 16.09 -6.26
N HIS A 63 5.25 16.29 -6.25
CA HIS A 63 4.58 17.47 -5.70
C HIS A 63 4.75 17.58 -4.18
N HIS A 64 5.11 16.49 -3.50
CA HIS A 64 5.37 16.45 -2.06
C HIS A 64 6.81 16.79 -1.66
N HIS A 65 7.75 16.82 -2.61
CA HIS A 65 9.20 16.92 -2.32
C HIS A 65 9.56 18.09 -1.39
N ALA A 66 8.94 19.26 -1.56
CA ALA A 66 9.23 20.47 -0.78
C ALA A 66 8.24 20.74 0.38
N ARG A 67 7.20 19.92 0.54
CA ARG A 67 6.08 20.18 1.46
C ARG A 67 6.25 19.59 2.86
N GLY A 68 7.08 18.55 2.98
CA GLY A 68 7.27 17.84 4.26
C GLY A 68 6.12 16.89 4.62
N ASP A 69 5.28 16.53 3.64
CA ASP A 69 4.19 15.56 3.75
C ASP A 69 4.34 14.46 2.69
N GLY A 70 3.52 13.42 2.76
CA GLY A 70 3.53 12.29 1.82
C GLY A 70 4.86 11.53 1.81
N ILE A 71 5.58 11.50 2.94
CA ILE A 71 6.90 10.88 3.03
C ILE A 71 6.77 9.39 3.36
N VAL A 72 7.60 8.57 2.72
CA VAL A 72 7.77 7.15 3.06
C VAL A 72 9.22 6.94 3.47
N PHE A 73 9.45 6.54 4.71
CA PHE A 73 10.76 6.07 5.16
C PHE A 73 10.87 4.57 4.94
N LEU A 74 12.01 4.12 4.44
CA LEU A 74 12.31 2.70 4.25
C LEU A 74 13.63 2.38 4.93
N SER A 75 13.61 1.42 5.86
CA SER A 75 14.79 0.98 6.60
C SER A 75 14.74 -0.52 6.89
N LEU A 76 15.84 -1.11 7.37
CA LEU A 76 15.81 -2.48 7.86
C LEU A 76 14.86 -2.59 9.06
N LEU A 77 14.08 -3.68 9.14
CA LEU A 77 13.29 -4.00 10.32
C LEU A 77 14.17 -3.99 11.57
N PRO A 78 13.88 -3.16 12.59
CA PRO A 78 14.71 -3.06 13.78
C PRO A 78 14.88 -4.42 14.49
N PRO A 79 16.09 -4.79 14.96
CA PRO A 79 16.32 -6.11 15.56
C PRO A 79 15.38 -6.46 16.73
N ALA A 80 15.00 -5.46 17.54
CA ALA A 80 14.05 -5.66 18.63
C ALA A 80 12.64 -5.98 18.13
N GLN A 81 12.19 -5.31 17.06
CA GLN A 81 10.90 -5.60 16.44
C GLN A 81 10.91 -6.96 15.76
N ALA A 82 11.99 -7.29 15.04
CA ALA A 82 12.20 -8.61 14.45
C ALA A 82 12.15 -9.72 15.52
N ALA A 83 12.73 -9.50 16.69
CA ALA A 83 12.69 -10.46 17.79
C ALA A 83 11.27 -10.71 18.32
N VAL A 84 10.47 -9.65 18.50
CA VAL A 84 9.06 -9.77 18.93
C VAL A 84 8.23 -10.49 17.88
N VAL A 85 8.40 -10.14 16.61
CA VAL A 85 7.75 -10.80 15.47
C VAL A 85 8.08 -12.29 15.44
N ASN A 86 9.37 -12.64 15.53
CA ASN A 86 9.81 -14.03 15.51
C ASN A 86 9.25 -14.83 16.69
N ALA A 87 9.22 -14.24 17.88
CA ALA A 87 8.62 -14.87 19.07
C ALA A 87 7.12 -15.09 18.89
N ALA A 88 6.39 -14.11 18.33
CA ALA A 88 4.97 -14.27 18.03
C ALA A 88 4.72 -15.36 17.00
N ARG A 89 5.52 -15.40 15.92
CA ARG A 89 5.44 -16.43 14.89
C ARG A 89 5.72 -17.83 15.43
N GLU A 90 6.75 -17.98 16.26
CA GLU A 90 7.07 -19.23 16.93
C GLU A 90 5.93 -19.69 17.85
N ALA A 91 5.42 -18.79 18.69
CA ALA A 91 4.34 -19.09 19.62
C ALA A 91 3.03 -19.50 18.91
N LEU A 92 2.74 -18.88 17.77
CA LEU A 92 1.58 -19.18 16.93
C LEU A 92 1.82 -20.31 15.92
N GLY A 93 3.02 -20.90 15.88
CA GLY A 93 3.36 -21.98 14.96
C GLY A 93 3.29 -21.60 13.49
N VAL A 94 3.50 -20.32 13.16
CA VAL A 94 3.26 -19.76 11.81
C VAL A 94 4.11 -20.46 10.76
N GLY A 95 3.47 -20.97 9.70
CA GLY A 95 4.11 -21.70 8.61
C GLY A 95 4.52 -23.14 8.94
N THR A 96 3.96 -23.72 10.01
CA THR A 96 4.26 -25.10 10.43
C THR A 96 2.98 -25.95 10.52
N ASP A 97 3.13 -27.27 10.65
CA ASP A 97 2.00 -28.20 10.88
C ASP A 97 1.23 -27.96 12.20
N ARG A 98 1.74 -27.07 13.06
CA ARG A 98 1.12 -26.67 14.34
C ARG A 98 0.65 -25.22 14.33
N GLU A 99 0.43 -24.63 13.16
CA GLU A 99 -0.07 -23.27 13.04
C GLU A 99 -1.39 -23.09 13.81
N HIS A 100 -1.49 -22.02 14.59
CA HIS A 100 -2.70 -21.70 15.34
C HIS A 100 -3.84 -21.39 14.35
N PRO A 101 -5.05 -21.97 14.52
CA PRO A 101 -6.15 -21.83 13.56
C PRO A 101 -6.49 -20.38 13.19
N SER A 102 -6.44 -19.46 14.15
CA SER A 102 -6.71 -18.03 13.90
C SER A 102 -5.73 -17.35 12.93
N VAL A 103 -4.51 -17.88 12.77
CA VAL A 103 -3.57 -17.37 11.75
C VAL A 103 -4.05 -17.76 10.35
N ALA A 104 -4.46 -19.01 10.17
CA ALA A 104 -5.01 -19.50 8.90
C ALA A 104 -6.35 -18.82 8.56
N GLU A 105 -7.22 -18.61 9.56
CA GLU A 105 -8.46 -17.85 9.40
C GLU A 105 -8.20 -16.40 8.99
N LEU A 106 -7.22 -15.72 9.63
CA LEU A 106 -6.83 -14.36 9.25
C LEU A 106 -6.32 -14.32 7.80
N ARG A 107 -5.43 -15.24 7.40
CA ARG A 107 -4.93 -15.31 6.01
C ARG A 107 -6.04 -15.54 5.01
N THR A 108 -6.96 -16.46 5.32
CA THR A 108 -8.14 -16.71 4.48
C THR A 108 -9.00 -15.45 4.35
N ALA A 109 -9.17 -14.71 5.44
CA ALA A 109 -9.94 -13.47 5.46
C ALA A 109 -9.25 -12.37 4.61
N ILE A 110 -7.91 -12.25 4.68
CA ILE A 110 -7.11 -11.33 3.86
C ILE A 110 -7.12 -11.73 2.37
N ASP A 111 -7.03 -13.02 2.06
CA ASP A 111 -7.14 -13.53 0.70
C ASP A 111 -8.53 -13.25 0.11
N ALA A 112 -9.57 -13.38 0.93
CA ALA A 112 -10.92 -13.04 0.54
C ALA A 112 -11.08 -11.52 0.38
N ASP A 113 -10.50 -10.72 1.26
CA ASP A 113 -10.56 -9.26 1.23
C ASP A 113 -9.27 -8.60 1.75
N PRO A 114 -8.43 -8.01 0.88
CA PRO A 114 -7.17 -7.39 1.28
C PRO A 114 -7.34 -6.18 2.21
N GLU A 115 -8.56 -5.63 2.31
CA GLU A 115 -8.93 -4.55 3.23
C GLU A 115 -8.87 -4.97 4.72
N TYR A 116 -8.88 -6.28 5.01
CA TYR A 116 -8.91 -6.80 6.38
C TYR A 116 -7.57 -6.79 7.12
N THR A 117 -6.50 -6.37 6.45
CA THR A 117 -5.18 -6.20 7.08
C THR A 117 -4.68 -4.78 6.96
N PHE A 118 -3.65 -4.47 7.73
CA PHE A 118 -2.93 -3.21 7.58
C PHE A 118 -2.38 -3.08 6.15
N HIS A 119 -2.72 -1.97 5.51
CA HIS A 119 -2.25 -1.60 4.19
C HIS A 119 -1.95 -0.09 4.13
N LEU A 120 -1.21 0.32 3.10
CA LEU A 120 -0.93 1.72 2.81
C LEU A 120 -1.52 2.06 1.44
N GLY A 121 -2.66 2.75 1.45
CA GLY A 121 -3.31 3.27 0.25
C GLY A 121 -2.79 4.63 -0.18
N VAL A 122 -2.66 4.82 -1.50
CA VAL A 122 -2.46 6.13 -2.14
C VAL A 122 -3.46 6.31 -3.27
N LEU A 123 -3.97 7.53 -3.42
CA LEU A 123 -4.90 7.90 -4.47
C LEU A 123 -4.14 8.48 -5.66
N LEU A 124 -4.35 7.91 -6.84
CA LEU A 124 -3.80 8.39 -8.11
C LEU A 124 -4.81 9.28 -8.84
N ASP A 125 -4.28 10.21 -9.63
CA ASP A 125 -5.08 11.13 -10.45
C ASP A 125 -5.43 10.54 -11.84
N SER A 126 -4.84 9.40 -12.22
CA SER A 126 -5.01 8.77 -13.53
C SER A 126 -5.20 7.25 -13.45
N LEU A 127 -6.22 6.76 -14.14
CA LEU A 127 -6.44 5.33 -14.34
C LEU A 127 -5.34 4.72 -15.21
N GLU A 128 -4.87 5.44 -16.22
CA GLU A 128 -3.81 4.99 -17.13
C GLU A 128 -2.48 4.79 -16.39
N GLU A 129 -2.16 5.67 -15.45
CA GLU A 129 -0.99 5.51 -14.58
C GLU A 129 -1.11 4.25 -13.72
N LEU A 130 -2.26 4.06 -13.08
CA LEU A 130 -2.53 2.87 -12.27
C LEU A 130 -2.44 1.59 -13.11
N GLU A 131 -3.04 1.57 -14.30
CA GLU A 131 -2.98 0.45 -15.26
C GLU A 131 -1.53 0.16 -15.68
N GLY A 132 -0.73 1.21 -15.90
CA GLY A 132 0.69 1.10 -16.24
C GLY A 132 1.51 0.47 -15.12
N ILE A 133 1.33 0.93 -13.89
CA ILE A 133 2.01 0.38 -12.70
C ILE A 133 1.63 -1.10 -12.52
N VAL A 134 0.34 -1.43 -12.56
CA VAL A 134 -0.13 -2.82 -12.42
C VAL A 134 0.46 -3.71 -13.50
N GLY A 135 0.44 -3.28 -14.77
CA GLY A 135 1.00 -4.04 -15.88
C GLY A 135 2.51 -4.27 -15.73
N GLU A 136 3.26 -3.26 -15.29
CA GLU A 136 4.70 -3.39 -15.02
C GLU A 136 4.98 -4.37 -13.89
N LEU A 137 4.25 -4.28 -12.78
CA LEU A 137 4.43 -5.17 -11.63
C LEU A 137 4.05 -6.62 -11.96
N GLN A 138 2.98 -6.83 -12.72
CA GLN A 138 2.61 -8.16 -13.23
C GLN A 138 3.73 -8.74 -14.11
N ALA A 139 4.29 -7.93 -15.01
CA ALA A 139 5.40 -8.35 -15.87
C ALA A 139 6.66 -8.70 -15.06
N LEU A 140 7.02 -7.89 -14.06
CA LEU A 140 8.15 -8.15 -13.17
C LEU A 140 7.96 -9.42 -12.33
N ASN A 141 6.74 -9.68 -11.88
CA ASN A 141 6.40 -10.86 -11.09
C ASN A 141 6.43 -12.16 -11.92
N ALA A 142 6.16 -12.06 -13.23
CA ALA A 142 6.19 -13.19 -14.17
C ALA A 142 7.59 -13.47 -14.75
N ALA A 143 8.40 -12.43 -14.91
CA ALA A 143 9.75 -12.54 -15.46
C ALA A 143 10.74 -13.23 -14.50
N GLU A 144 11.82 -13.81 -15.03
CA GLU A 144 12.94 -14.25 -14.20
C GLU A 144 13.61 -13.05 -13.51
N GLY A 145 13.91 -13.19 -12.22
CA GLY A 145 14.58 -12.14 -11.44
C GLY A 145 14.12 -12.08 -9.99
N GLU A 146 14.54 -11.02 -9.31
CA GLU A 146 14.32 -10.85 -7.87
C GLU A 146 12.86 -10.63 -7.47
N PHE A 147 12.00 -10.20 -8.40
CA PHE A 147 10.56 -9.99 -8.17
C PHE A 147 9.72 -11.24 -8.43
N LYS A 148 10.29 -12.29 -9.03
CA LYS A 148 9.52 -13.44 -9.53
C LYS A 148 8.76 -14.14 -8.40
N GLY A 149 7.43 -14.18 -8.52
CA GLY A 149 6.55 -14.81 -7.54
C GLY A 149 6.52 -14.13 -6.17
N ARG A 150 7.04 -12.90 -6.03
CA ARG A 150 7.09 -12.14 -4.76
C ARG A 150 5.96 -11.12 -4.63
N LEU A 151 5.14 -10.97 -5.66
CA LEU A 151 4.01 -10.03 -5.71
C LEU A 151 2.70 -10.80 -5.90
N LYS A 152 1.70 -10.53 -5.07
CA LYS A 152 0.32 -10.95 -5.28
C LYS A 152 -0.52 -9.68 -5.50
N ILE A 153 -1.08 -9.57 -6.70
CA ILE A 153 -1.83 -8.39 -7.12
C ILE A 153 -3.32 -8.74 -7.15
N THR A 154 -4.08 -8.12 -6.26
CA THR A 154 -5.54 -8.26 -6.19
C THR A 154 -6.17 -6.97 -6.67
N MET A 155 -7.14 -7.05 -7.58
CA MET A 155 -7.80 -5.88 -8.15
C MET A 155 -9.28 -5.90 -7.84
N ASN A 156 -9.81 -4.74 -7.48
CA ASN A 156 -11.23 -4.48 -7.32
C ASN A 156 -11.65 -3.42 -8.35
N ARG A 157 -12.68 -3.71 -9.15
CA ARG A 157 -13.26 -2.74 -10.09
C ARG A 157 -14.46 -2.01 -9.48
N ALA A 158 -14.88 -0.91 -10.11
CA ALA A 158 -16.15 -0.28 -9.76
C ALA A 158 -17.33 -1.25 -10.00
N ARG A 159 -18.33 -1.22 -9.11
CA ARG A 159 -19.61 -1.88 -9.37
C ARG A 159 -20.26 -1.28 -10.61
N ARG A 160 -20.87 -2.14 -11.44
CA ARG A 160 -21.60 -1.69 -12.62
C ARG A 160 -22.77 -0.79 -12.26
N GLY A 161 -23.09 0.15 -13.14
CA GLY A 161 -24.22 1.07 -12.97
C GLY A 161 -24.05 2.46 -13.58
N ASP A 162 -22.82 2.84 -13.95
CA ASP A 162 -22.52 4.04 -14.71
C ASP A 162 -21.98 3.63 -16.07
N ALA A 163 -22.65 4.04 -17.15
CA ALA A 163 -22.36 3.55 -18.50
C ALA A 163 -20.97 3.97 -19.00
N ASP A 164 -20.50 5.16 -18.64
CA ASP A 164 -19.21 5.68 -19.11
C ASP A 164 -18.06 5.03 -18.34
N VAL A 165 -18.22 4.87 -17.02
CA VAL A 165 -17.28 4.12 -16.17
C VAL A 165 -17.22 2.65 -16.60
N ASP A 166 -18.38 2.02 -16.82
CA ASP A 166 -18.46 0.62 -17.24
C ASP A 166 -17.76 0.40 -18.58
N ALA A 167 -18.00 1.28 -19.57
CA ALA A 167 -17.31 1.21 -20.85
C ALA A 167 -15.79 1.40 -20.72
N ARG A 168 -15.34 2.35 -19.87
CA ARG A 168 -13.90 2.58 -19.66
C ARG A 168 -13.22 1.41 -18.95
N LEU A 169 -13.89 0.80 -17.97
CA LEU A 169 -13.36 -0.37 -17.26
C LEU A 169 -13.43 -1.63 -18.09
N ASP A 170 -14.46 -1.83 -18.91
CA ASP A 170 -14.54 -2.98 -19.82
C ASP A 170 -13.44 -2.93 -20.91
N ALA A 171 -12.99 -1.73 -21.28
CA ALA A 171 -11.83 -1.53 -22.17
C ALA A 171 -10.47 -1.55 -21.44
N SER A 172 -10.45 -1.60 -20.10
CA SER A 172 -9.22 -1.54 -19.30
C SER A 172 -8.38 -2.81 -19.48
N PRO A 173 -7.06 -2.70 -19.76
CA PRO A 173 -6.18 -3.85 -19.77
C PRO A 173 -5.99 -4.49 -18.38
N ALA A 174 -6.18 -3.72 -17.30
CA ALA A 174 -6.05 -4.22 -15.93
C ALA A 174 -7.40 -4.69 -15.35
N PHE A 175 -8.48 -3.92 -15.54
CA PHE A 175 -9.76 -4.14 -14.86
C PHE A 175 -10.85 -4.80 -15.70
N GLY A 176 -10.68 -4.93 -17.01
CA GLY A 176 -11.74 -5.42 -17.90
C GLY A 176 -12.22 -6.84 -17.59
N SER A 177 -11.33 -7.67 -17.04
CA SER A 177 -11.62 -9.06 -16.63
C SER A 177 -11.88 -9.23 -15.12
N VAL A 178 -11.78 -8.16 -14.34
CA VAL A 178 -11.95 -8.22 -12.88
C VAL A 178 -13.42 -8.40 -12.54
N ASP A 179 -13.73 -9.32 -11.63
CA ASP A 179 -15.07 -9.64 -11.13
C ASP A 179 -15.27 -9.34 -9.64
N ARG A 180 -14.21 -8.84 -8.98
CA ARG A 180 -14.25 -8.29 -7.61
C ARG A 180 -14.58 -6.81 -7.62
N TYR A 181 -15.29 -6.35 -6.60
CA TYR A 181 -15.77 -4.97 -6.53
C TYR A 181 -15.24 -4.21 -5.32
N CYS A 182 -14.95 -2.93 -5.51
CA CYS A 182 -14.62 -2.03 -4.42
C CYS A 182 -15.87 -1.74 -3.54
N TYR A 183 -15.61 -1.23 -2.32
CA TYR A 183 -16.68 -0.76 -1.43
C TYR A 183 -17.36 0.51 -1.95
N GLY A 184 -16.59 1.40 -2.55
CA GLY A 184 -17.07 2.63 -3.19
C GLY A 184 -17.74 2.38 -4.56
N ARG A 185 -18.38 3.42 -5.10
CA ARG A 185 -18.89 3.43 -6.48
C ARG A 185 -18.00 4.30 -7.34
N ASN A 186 -17.78 3.90 -8.59
CA ASN A 186 -17.00 4.68 -9.56
C ASN A 186 -15.53 4.90 -9.13
N GLY A 187 -14.94 3.90 -8.47
CA GLY A 187 -13.51 3.84 -8.20
C GLY A 187 -12.97 2.43 -8.41
N VAL A 188 -11.65 2.30 -8.49
CA VAL A 188 -10.94 1.04 -8.59
C VAL A 188 -9.82 1.00 -7.56
N GLN A 189 -9.42 -0.21 -7.17
CA GLN A 189 -8.35 -0.44 -6.20
C GLN A 189 -7.45 -1.56 -6.71
N ALA A 190 -6.14 -1.39 -6.59
CA ALA A 190 -5.15 -2.43 -6.84
C ALA A 190 -4.29 -2.63 -5.58
N PHE A 191 -4.37 -3.83 -5.00
CA PHE A 191 -3.62 -4.23 -3.82
C PHE A 191 -2.40 -5.03 -4.25
N ILE A 192 -1.21 -4.57 -3.86
CA ILE A 192 0.07 -5.22 -4.08
C ILE A 192 0.54 -5.79 -2.74
N GLU A 193 0.30 -7.07 -2.53
CA GLU A 193 0.84 -7.83 -1.40
C GLU A 193 2.24 -8.33 -1.75
N THR A 194 3.20 -8.12 -0.84
CA THR A 194 4.58 -8.57 -1.01
C THR A 194 5.26 -8.89 0.32
N ASP A 195 6.21 -9.81 0.31
CA ASP A 195 7.11 -10.13 1.41
C ASP A 195 8.47 -9.39 1.30
N ILE A 196 8.66 -8.57 0.26
CA ILE A 196 9.84 -7.67 0.12
C ILE A 196 9.83 -6.59 1.21
N LEU A 197 8.62 -6.21 1.64
CA LEU A 197 8.35 -5.28 2.73
C LEU A 197 7.67 -6.05 3.89
N VAL A 198 8.03 -5.76 5.14
CA VAL A 198 7.68 -6.57 6.32
C VAL A 198 6.99 -5.77 7.43
N SER A 199 6.02 -4.92 7.08
CA SER A 199 5.32 -4.06 8.06
C SER A 199 3.95 -4.60 8.54
N GLY A 200 3.53 -5.80 8.12
CA GLY A 200 2.24 -6.38 8.50
C GLY A 200 2.17 -6.96 9.93
N PRO A 201 0.98 -7.42 10.40
CA PRO A 201 0.73 -7.87 11.79
C PRO A 201 1.61 -9.02 12.32
N LEU A 202 2.34 -9.73 11.46
CA LEU A 202 3.36 -10.73 11.81
C LEU A 202 4.62 -10.59 10.95
N ALA A 203 4.78 -9.45 10.28
CA ALA A 203 5.85 -9.14 9.33
C ALA A 203 5.97 -10.12 8.14
N ASP A 204 4.91 -10.87 7.81
CA ASP A 204 4.86 -11.82 6.70
C ASP A 204 4.84 -11.11 5.35
N SER A 205 3.91 -10.18 5.19
CA SER A 205 3.72 -9.39 3.99
C SER A 205 3.27 -7.96 4.35
N MET A 206 3.50 -7.03 3.44
CA MET A 206 2.91 -5.70 3.42
C MET A 206 2.01 -5.58 2.21
N VAL A 207 0.87 -4.90 2.37
CA VAL A 207 -0.05 -4.57 1.28
C VAL A 207 0.06 -3.08 0.97
N LEU A 208 0.44 -2.76 -0.26
CA LEU A 208 0.37 -1.40 -0.80
C LEU A 208 -0.87 -1.31 -1.67
N GLU A 209 -1.67 -0.26 -1.52
CA GLU A 209 -2.90 -0.07 -2.27
C GLU A 209 -2.79 1.17 -3.16
N LEU A 210 -3.21 1.00 -4.41
CA LEU A 210 -3.32 2.06 -5.39
C LEU A 210 -4.79 2.26 -5.74
N ASP A 211 -5.30 3.44 -5.46
CA ASP A 211 -6.69 3.79 -5.69
C ASP A 211 -6.81 4.76 -6.86
N TYR A 212 -7.93 4.68 -7.57
CA TYR A 212 -8.35 5.71 -8.51
C TYR A 212 -9.85 5.90 -8.42
N VAL A 213 -10.29 7.16 -8.39
CA VAL A 213 -11.70 7.53 -8.44
C VAL A 213 -11.98 8.30 -9.71
N PHE A 214 -13.03 7.92 -10.43
CA PHE A 214 -13.42 8.59 -11.68
C PHE A 214 -13.87 10.03 -11.39
N PRO A 215 -13.52 11.02 -12.24
CA PRO A 215 -13.90 12.41 -12.05
C PRO A 215 -15.42 12.60 -11.89
N GLY A 216 -15.83 13.48 -10.97
CA GLY A 216 -17.23 13.75 -10.68
C GLY A 216 -17.91 12.71 -9.78
N ALA A 217 -17.17 11.70 -9.31
CA ALA A 217 -17.65 10.72 -8.33
C ALA A 217 -17.35 11.15 -6.87
N ASP A 218 -17.73 12.39 -6.52
CA ASP A 218 -17.43 13.02 -5.22
C ASP A 218 -18.10 12.34 -4.00
N SER A 219 -18.90 11.29 -4.24
CA SER A 219 -19.54 10.46 -3.21
C SER A 219 -18.81 9.13 -2.96
N HIS A 220 -17.66 8.89 -3.61
CA HIS A 220 -16.82 7.73 -3.33
C HIS A 220 -16.29 7.80 -1.89
N ILE A 221 -16.16 6.68 -1.17
CA ILE A 221 -15.71 6.66 0.24
C ILE A 221 -14.35 7.34 0.46
N LEU A 222 -13.49 7.30 -0.56
CA LEU A 222 -12.18 7.99 -0.60
C LEU A 222 -12.26 9.47 -1.02
N SER A 223 -13.42 9.95 -1.47
CA SER A 223 -13.65 11.30 -1.99
C SER A 223 -14.71 12.08 -1.19
N VAL A 224 -15.42 11.45 -0.25
CA VAL A 224 -16.32 12.14 0.67
C VAL A 224 -15.49 13.03 1.58
N VAL A 225 -15.44 14.32 1.25
CA VAL A 225 -15.11 15.36 2.21
C VAL A 225 -16.37 15.53 3.06
N GLU A 226 -16.38 14.99 4.29
CA GLU A 226 -17.46 15.28 5.23
C GLU A 226 -17.58 16.81 5.36
N GLN A 227 -18.69 17.38 4.87
CA GLN A 227 -18.98 18.82 4.95
C GLN A 227 -19.44 19.20 6.36
#